data_AF-A0ABD3DEK7-F1
#
_entry.id   AF-A0ABD3DEK7-F1
#
_cell.length_a   1.000
_cell.length_b   1.000
_cell.length_c   1.000
_cell.angle_alpha   90.00
_cell.angle_beta   90.00
_cell.angle_gamma   90.00
#
_symmetry.space_group_name_H-M   'P 1'
#
loop_
_entity.id
_entity.type
_entity.pdbx_description
1 polymer ?
#
loop_
_entity_poly.entity_id
_entity_poly.type
_entity_poly.pdbx_seq_one_letter_code
_entity_poly.pdbx_strand_id
1 'polypeptide(L)'
;MDWPEPPKCDVAPATVSEYLDPHYWDRRFAQEEHYEWFKDYSHFRHLILQHIKQSITSGLKTTLISVTLFFNTLNPAPVLEVGCGNSQLCEELYKDGITELTCIDLSSVAVDQARAATRHGKISSLFIF
;
A
#
# COMPACT_ATOMS: atom_id res chain seq x y z
N MET A 1 -1.53 5.96 -39.18
CA MET A 1 -0.26 5.21 -39.09
C MET A 1 -0.05 4.99 -37.62
N ASP A 2 -0.47 3.85 -37.12
CA ASP A 2 -0.25 3.47 -35.73
C ASP A 2 1.16 2.90 -35.63
N TRP A 3 2.02 3.59 -34.89
CA TRP A 3 3.31 3.04 -34.50
C TRP A 3 3.05 1.95 -33.45
N PRO A 4 3.61 0.73 -33.57
CA PRO A 4 3.43 -0.28 -32.54
C PRO A 4 4.01 0.28 -31.24
N GLU A 5 3.19 0.34 -30.19
CA GLU A 5 3.70 0.67 -28.86
C GLU A 5 4.88 -0.26 -28.53
N PRO A 6 5.96 0.25 -27.92
CA PRO A 6 7.07 -0.59 -27.52
C PRO A 6 6.52 -1.74 -26.66
N PRO A 7 7.02 -2.97 -26.83
CA PRO A 7 6.52 -4.11 -26.08
C PRO A 7 6.60 -3.78 -24.59
N LYS A 8 5.45 -3.68 -23.92
CA LYS A 8 5.41 -3.63 -22.47
C LYS A 8 6.24 -4.80 -21.95
N CYS A 9 7.06 -4.56 -20.95
CA CYS A 9 7.84 -5.59 -20.27
C CYS A 9 6.87 -6.46 -19.41
N ASP A 10 5.81 -6.99 -20.01
CA ASP A 10 4.82 -7.87 -19.39
C ASP A 10 5.32 -9.31 -19.42
N VAL A 11 6.59 -9.53 -19.09
CA VAL A 11 7.15 -10.87 -19.02
C VAL A 11 6.93 -11.35 -17.59
N ALA A 12 5.77 -11.97 -17.37
CA ALA A 12 5.64 -12.92 -16.28
C ALA A 12 6.89 -13.84 -16.29
N PRO A 13 7.45 -14.18 -15.12
CA PRO A 13 8.65 -14.99 -15.08
C PRO A 13 8.42 -16.32 -15.76
N ALA A 14 9.49 -16.97 -16.22
CA ALA A 14 9.38 -18.25 -16.90
C ALA A 14 8.80 -19.34 -15.99
N THR A 15 9.01 -19.20 -14.68
CA THR A 15 8.48 -20.11 -13.66
C THR A 15 7.91 -19.36 -12.46
N VAL A 16 6.92 -19.96 -11.81
CA VAL A 16 6.32 -19.41 -10.58
C VAL A 16 7.34 -19.27 -9.45
N SER A 17 8.37 -20.13 -9.41
CA SER A 17 9.41 -20.10 -8.40
C SER A 17 10.28 -18.83 -8.44
N GLU A 18 10.36 -18.15 -9.57
CA GLU A 18 11.12 -16.89 -9.68
C GLU A 18 10.51 -15.75 -8.87
N TYR A 19 9.21 -15.80 -8.55
CA TYR A 19 8.60 -14.85 -7.62
C TYR A 19 9.15 -14.95 -6.20
N LEU A 20 9.91 -16.01 -5.87
CA LEU A 20 10.59 -16.16 -4.59
C LEU A 20 11.96 -15.45 -4.55
N ASP A 21 12.49 -14.99 -5.68
CA ASP A 21 13.81 -14.34 -5.77
C ASP A 21 13.67 -12.80 -5.66
N PRO A 22 14.21 -12.15 -4.62
CA PRO A 22 14.21 -10.70 -4.51
C PRO A 22 14.82 -9.96 -5.71
N HIS A 23 15.83 -10.57 -6.35
CA HIS A 23 16.45 -9.94 -7.52
C HIS A 23 15.55 -9.91 -8.74
N TYR A 24 14.59 -10.83 -8.86
CA TYR A 24 13.55 -10.74 -9.90
C TYR A 24 12.74 -9.46 -9.71
N TRP A 25 12.31 -9.20 -8.48
CA TRP A 25 11.52 -8.02 -8.14
C TRP A 25 12.30 -6.72 -8.27
N ASP A 26 13.56 -6.68 -7.81
CA ASP A 26 14.41 -5.50 -8.01
C ASP A 26 14.54 -5.15 -9.51
N ARG A 27 14.75 -6.15 -10.38
CA ARG A 27 14.82 -5.93 -11.84
C ARG A 27 13.51 -5.43 -12.41
N ARG A 28 12.39 -5.98 -11.96
CA ARG A 28 11.05 -5.59 -12.43
C ARG A 28 10.73 -4.16 -12.02
N PHE A 29 10.83 -3.84 -10.73
CA PHE A 29 10.49 -2.52 -10.21
C PHE A 29 11.44 -1.43 -10.70
N ALA A 30 12.69 -1.75 -11.06
CA ALA A 30 13.57 -0.79 -11.72
C ALA A 30 13.06 -0.29 -13.10
N GLN A 31 12.12 -1.01 -13.72
CA GLN A 31 11.60 -0.71 -15.05
C GLN A 31 10.13 -0.26 -15.04
N GLU A 32 9.41 -0.51 -13.94
CA GLU A 32 7.97 -0.30 -13.83
C GLU A 32 7.67 0.66 -12.68
N GLU A 33 7.04 1.80 -12.99
CA GLU A 33 6.71 2.82 -11.99
C GLU A 33 5.54 2.40 -11.09
N HIS A 34 4.51 1.78 -11.66
CA HIS A 34 3.31 1.41 -10.92
C HIS A 34 2.64 0.16 -11.49
N TYR A 35 2.24 -0.77 -10.61
CA TYR A 35 1.53 -2.00 -10.97
C TYR A 35 0.59 -2.47 -9.86
N GLU A 36 -0.55 -3.05 -10.25
CA GLU A 36 -1.52 -3.66 -9.35
C GLU A 36 -1.78 -5.11 -9.77
N TRP A 37 -1.62 -6.05 -8.85
CA TRP A 37 -1.75 -7.48 -9.15
C TRP A 37 -3.18 -7.92 -9.49
N PHE A 38 -4.18 -7.36 -8.80
CA PHE A 38 -5.57 -7.80 -8.93
C PHE A 38 -6.46 -6.73 -9.58
N LYS A 39 -6.69 -5.63 -8.86
CA LYS A 39 -7.44 -4.44 -9.29
C LYS A 39 -6.94 -3.25 -8.48
N ASP A 40 -7.11 -2.06 -9.05
CA ASP A 40 -6.83 -0.82 -8.35
C ASP A 40 -7.66 -0.66 -7.06
N TYR A 41 -7.18 0.22 -6.18
CA TYR A 41 -7.81 0.51 -4.89
C TYR A 41 -9.29 0.89 -5.01
N SER A 42 -9.70 1.58 -6.09
CA SER A 42 -11.07 2.08 -6.24
C SER A 42 -12.13 0.97 -6.21
N HIS A 43 -11.78 -0.21 -6.72
CA HIS A 43 -12.67 -1.39 -6.72
C HIS A 43 -12.93 -1.92 -5.31
N PHE A 44 -11.94 -1.83 -4.41
CA PHE A 44 -12.01 -2.38 -3.06
C PHE A 44 -12.20 -1.32 -1.98
N ARG A 45 -12.07 -0.04 -2.30
CA ARG A 45 -12.12 1.10 -1.36
C ARG A 45 -13.29 1.00 -0.39
N HIS A 46 -14.49 0.70 -0.89
CA HIS A 46 -15.68 0.58 -0.06
C HIS A 46 -15.59 -0.57 0.97
N LEU A 47 -15.01 -1.71 0.60
CA LEU A 47 -14.80 -2.86 1.48
C LEU A 47 -13.67 -2.58 2.48
N ILE A 48 -12.56 -2.03 2.02
CA ILE A 48 -11.38 -1.74 2.86
C ILE A 48 -11.75 -0.72 3.93
N LEU A 49 -12.33 0.42 3.53
CA LEU A 49 -12.72 1.47 4.48
C LEU A 49 -13.78 1.00 5.48
N GLN A 50 -14.68 0.09 5.07
CA GLN A 50 -15.64 -0.50 6.00
C GLN A 50 -14.94 -1.25 7.14
N HIS A 51 -13.92 -2.05 6.85
CA HIS A 51 -13.26 -2.89 7.86
C HIS A 51 -12.25 -2.10 8.70
N ILE A 52 -11.52 -1.16 8.09
CA ILE A 52 -10.58 -0.31 8.82
C ILE A 52 -11.33 0.61 9.80
N LYS A 53 -12.47 1.19 9.40
CA LYS A 53 -13.24 2.10 10.26
C LYS A 53 -14.00 1.40 11.40
N GLN A 54 -14.51 0.19 11.15
CA GLN A 54 -15.23 -0.58 12.18
C GLN A 54 -14.34 -1.00 13.35
N SER A 55 -13.05 -1.27 13.09
CA SER A 55 -12.10 -1.63 14.15
C SER A 55 -11.84 -0.48 15.15
N ILE A 56 -12.15 0.76 14.76
CA ILE A 56 -12.00 1.97 15.59
C ILE A 56 -13.27 2.23 16.41
N THR A 57 -14.44 1.78 15.95
CA THR A 57 -15.75 2.12 16.54
C THR A 57 -16.40 1.01 17.37
N SER A 58 -15.92 -0.24 17.32
CA SER A 58 -16.55 -1.37 18.01
C SER A 58 -16.27 -1.46 19.52
N GLY A 59 -15.33 -0.67 20.05
CA GLY A 59 -14.92 -0.72 21.46
C GLY A 59 -15.67 0.20 22.44
N LEU A 60 -16.35 1.25 21.96
CA LEU A 60 -16.98 2.25 22.83
C LEU A 60 -18.50 2.02 22.91
N LYS A 61 -18.94 1.26 23.92
CA LYS A 61 -20.33 1.28 24.37
C LYS A 61 -20.66 2.70 24.86
N THR A 62 -21.63 3.30 24.20
CA THR A 62 -22.29 4.58 24.48
C THR A 62 -22.28 4.94 25.97
N THR A 63 -21.28 5.70 26.39
CA THR A 63 -21.29 6.42 27.67
C THR A 63 -20.84 7.83 27.33
N LEU A 64 -21.52 8.82 27.91
CA LEU A 64 -21.30 10.27 27.72
C LEU A 64 -19.84 10.63 28.01
N ILE A 65 -19.01 10.48 27.00
CA ILE A 65 -17.57 10.70 27.08
C ILE A 65 -17.31 12.08 26.48
N SER A 66 -16.75 12.95 27.31
CA SER A 66 -16.45 14.37 27.04
C SER A 66 -15.94 14.62 25.62
N VAL A 67 -16.33 15.74 25.02
CA VAL A 67 -15.97 16.20 23.66
C VAL A 67 -14.47 16.05 23.36
N THR A 68 -13.60 16.16 24.37
CA THR A 68 -12.15 15.95 24.25
C THR A 68 -11.74 14.51 23.91
N LEU A 69 -12.47 13.50 24.39
CA LEU A 69 -12.24 12.08 24.07
C LEU A 69 -12.85 11.66 22.72
N PHE A 70 -13.88 12.38 22.25
CA PHE A 70 -14.40 12.22 20.89
C PHE A 70 -13.33 12.47 19.82
N PHE A 71 -12.44 13.44 20.04
CA PHE A 71 -11.33 13.70 19.12
C PHE A 71 -10.18 12.67 19.25
N ASN A 72 -9.93 12.14 20.44
CA ASN A 72 -8.81 11.22 20.69
C ASN A 72 -9.09 9.77 20.25
N THR A 73 -10.36 9.39 20.04
CA THR A 73 -10.78 8.06 19.57
C THR A 73 -10.85 7.98 18.03
N LEU A 74 -10.47 9.04 17.32
CA LEU A 74 -10.50 9.10 15.85
C LEU A 74 -9.20 8.65 15.17
N ASN A 75 -8.13 8.35 15.94
CA ASN A 75 -6.90 7.86 15.32
C ASN A 75 -7.12 6.44 14.79
N PRO A 76 -7.07 6.23 13.47
CA PRO A 76 -7.24 4.90 12.91
C PRO A 76 -6.13 3.96 13.38
N ALA A 77 -6.48 2.68 13.56
CA ALA A 77 -5.51 1.65 13.90
C ALA A 77 -4.39 1.65 12.85
N PRO A 78 -3.12 1.46 13.26
CA PRO A 78 -2.01 1.35 12.32
C PRO A 78 -2.24 0.22 11.31
N VAL A 79 -1.90 0.46 10.05
CA VAL A 79 -2.04 -0.51 8.95
C VAL A 79 -0.66 -0.94 8.48
N LEU A 80 -0.46 -2.26 8.36
CA LEU A 80 0.73 -2.87 7.79
C LEU A 80 0.38 -3.47 6.43
N GLU A 81 0.99 -2.97 5.37
CA GLU A 81 0.91 -3.54 4.02
C GLU A 81 2.14 -4.42 3.76
N VAL A 82 1.91 -5.70 3.49
CA VAL A 82 2.97 -6.70 3.28
C VAL A 82 3.10 -7.01 1.79
N GLY A 83 4.31 -6.89 1.26
CA GLY A 83 4.57 -7.06 -0.18
C GLY A 83 3.99 -5.89 -0.97
N CYS A 84 4.28 -4.66 -0.54
CA CYS A 84 3.67 -3.46 -1.11
C CYS A 84 4.12 -3.18 -2.56
N GLY A 85 5.28 -3.71 -2.97
CA GLY A 85 5.85 -3.47 -4.30
C GLY A 85 5.84 -2.00 -4.69
N ASN A 86 5.37 -1.72 -5.90
CA ASN A 86 5.10 -0.39 -6.42
C ASN A 86 3.58 -0.08 -6.52
N SER A 87 2.75 -0.71 -5.67
CA SER A 87 1.31 -0.44 -5.58
C SER A 87 1.03 0.98 -5.07
N GLN A 88 -0.13 1.52 -5.43
CA GLN A 88 -0.64 2.82 -4.96
C GLN A 88 -1.54 2.66 -3.72
N LEU A 89 -1.73 1.44 -3.22
CA LEU A 89 -2.62 1.15 -2.10
C LEU A 89 -2.28 2.00 -0.87
N CYS A 90 -1.02 1.99 -0.40
CA CYS A 90 -0.57 2.82 0.73
C CYS A 90 -0.86 4.33 0.48
N GLU A 91 -0.63 4.86 -0.72
CA GLU A 91 -0.88 6.28 -1.04
C GLU A 91 -2.38 6.63 -1.03
N GLU A 92 -3.22 5.76 -1.60
CA GLU A 92 -4.66 5.96 -1.65
C GLU A 92 -5.31 5.84 -0.26
N LEU A 93 -4.85 4.89 0.56
CA LEU A 93 -5.25 4.79 1.97
C LEU A 93 -4.90 6.07 2.74
N TYR A 94 -3.74 6.64 2.47
CA TYR A 94 -3.31 7.92 3.06
C TYR A 94 -4.21 9.09 2.63
N LYS A 95 -4.56 9.17 1.34
CA LYS A 95 -5.52 10.16 0.82
C LYS A 95 -6.90 10.03 1.48
N ASP A 96 -7.28 8.83 1.91
CA ASP A 96 -8.50 8.56 2.66
C ASP A 96 -8.41 8.80 4.18
N GLY A 97 -7.29 9.34 4.66
CA GLY A 97 -7.07 9.75 6.05
C GLY A 97 -6.50 8.66 6.96
N ILE A 98 -6.03 7.54 6.41
CA ILE A 98 -5.32 6.52 7.18
C ILE A 98 -3.84 6.88 7.19
N THR A 99 -3.36 7.44 8.30
CA THR A 99 -2.03 8.09 8.32
C THR A 99 -0.92 7.27 8.97
N GLU A 100 -1.25 6.26 9.76
CA GLU A 100 -0.26 5.40 10.43
C GLU A 100 -0.09 4.11 9.60
N LEU A 101 0.66 4.23 8.51
CA LEU A 101 0.89 3.18 7.51
C LEU A 101 2.35 2.71 7.57
N THR A 102 2.55 1.40 7.55
CA THR A 102 3.86 0.78 7.33
C THR A 102 3.76 -0.13 6.12
N CYS A 103 4.56 0.09 5.09
CA CYS A 103 4.59 -0.76 3.90
C CYS A 103 5.94 -1.53 3.91
N ILE A 104 5.92 -2.84 3.73
CA ILE A 104 7.14 -3.66 3.71
C ILE A 104 7.25 -4.43 2.40
N ASP A 105 8.47 -4.55 1.89
CA ASP A 105 8.74 -5.35 0.70
C ASP A 105 10.12 -6.01 0.78
N LEU A 106 10.25 -7.13 0.08
CA LEU A 106 11.48 -7.88 -0.09
C LEU A 106 12.40 -7.28 -1.15
N SER A 107 11.92 -6.34 -1.98
CA SER A 107 12.71 -5.61 -2.96
C SER A 107 13.18 -4.27 -2.38
N SER A 108 14.48 -4.04 -2.39
CA SER A 108 15.07 -2.77 -1.95
C SER A 108 14.66 -1.61 -2.86
N VAL A 109 14.53 -1.90 -4.16
CA VAL A 109 14.09 -0.95 -5.18
C VAL A 109 12.65 -0.49 -4.93
N ALA A 110 11.72 -1.42 -4.67
CA ALA A 110 10.34 -1.08 -4.32
C ALA A 110 10.26 -0.20 -3.07
N VAL A 111 11.00 -0.55 -2.03
CA VAL A 111 11.03 0.21 -0.78
C VAL A 111 11.56 1.62 -1.00
N ASP A 112 12.63 1.78 -1.78
CA ASP A 112 13.18 3.11 -2.06
C ASP A 112 12.25 3.96 -2.93
N GLN A 113 11.52 3.34 -3.87
CA GLN A 113 10.44 4.01 -4.62
C GLN A 113 9.30 4.45 -3.69
N ALA A 114 8.81 3.57 -2.81
CA ALA A 114 7.77 3.89 -1.84
C ALA A 114 8.21 5.03 -0.90
N ARG A 115 9.45 5.01 -0.41
CA ARG A 115 10.03 6.11 0.39
C ARG A 115 10.09 7.41 -0.40
N ALA A 116 10.39 7.37 -1.69
CA ALA A 116 10.45 8.56 -2.53
C ALA A 116 9.04 9.15 -2.78
N ALA A 117 8.04 8.30 -3.01
CA ALA A 117 6.65 8.70 -3.23
C ALA A 117 5.99 9.29 -1.97
N THR A 118 6.43 8.85 -0.77
CA THR A 118 5.75 9.16 0.49
C THR A 118 6.47 10.18 1.38
N ARG A 119 7.48 10.89 0.86
CA ARG A 119 8.34 11.86 1.60
C ARG A 119 7.60 12.96 2.38
N HIS A 120 6.32 13.17 2.11
CA HIS A 120 5.49 14.20 2.76
C HIS A 120 4.48 13.64 3.79
N GLY A 121 4.36 12.32 3.93
CA GLY A 121 3.42 11.66 4.84
C GLY A 121 4.12 10.84 5.94
N LYS A 122 3.35 10.43 6.96
CA LYS A 122 3.80 9.48 8.01
C LYS A 122 3.76 8.02 7.53
N ILE A 123 4.05 7.77 6.26
CA ILE A 123 4.13 6.41 5.74
C ILE A 123 5.57 5.96 5.94
N SER A 124 5.77 4.88 6.68
CA SER A 124 7.07 4.24 6.79
C SER A 124 7.17 3.12 5.76
N SER A 125 8.33 2.96 5.15
CA SER A 125 8.61 1.83 4.26
C SER A 125 9.91 1.14 4.66
N LEU A 126 9.83 -0.17 4.85
CA LEU A 126 10.92 -0.97 5.39
C LEU A 126 11.27 -2.13 4.44
N PHE A 127 12.55 -2.23 4.12
CA PHE A 127 13.16 -3.38 3.49
C PHE A 127 13.39 -4.45 4.55
N ILE A 128 12.97 -5.68 4.29
CA ILE A 128 12.90 -6.73 5.31
C ILE A 128 14.00 -7.81 5.20
N PHE A 129 15.11 -7.53 4.50
CA PHE A 129 16.26 -8.45 4.38
C PHE A 129 17.63 -7.75 4.42
#